data_AF-A0A160KSI3-F1
#
_entry.id   AF-A0A160KSI3-F1
#
_cell.length_a   1.000
_cell.length_b   1.000
_cell.length_c   1.000
_cell.angle_alpha   90.00
_cell.angle_beta   90.00
_cell.angle_gamma   90.00
#
_symmetry.space_group_name_H-M   'P 1'
#
loop_
_entity.id
_entity.type
_entity.pdbx_description
1 polymer ?
#
loop_
_entity_poly.entity_id
_entity_poly.type
_entity_poly.pdbx_seq_one_letter_code
_entity_poly.pdbx_strand_id
1 'polypeptide(L)'
;MMQSDGERAEGIAVSDIVREAGISRSAFYAHFDDAAGVASALLRQDLVVADVAESSPADRSGGDALQRGYSRLIERLVDRHAFHARLRARASARVASDDAVLDTALALHHAVLARVDVPPAVDPELTAVFAAGGVLAVVGAWLAGSLDGTDEELVEHLVALLPLWLAEATLQPLDSSLPPRPTTKGTT
;
A
#
# COMPACT_ATOMS: atom_id res chain seq x y z
N MET A 1 -38.46 -23.89 26.65
CA MET A 1 -38.23 -22.49 26.25
C MET A 1 -36.89 -22.46 25.54
N MET A 2 -36.91 -22.61 24.21
CA MET A 2 -35.72 -22.50 23.36
C MET A 2 -35.36 -21.01 23.28
N GLN A 3 -34.22 -20.61 23.83
CA GLN A 3 -33.54 -19.40 23.37
C GLN A 3 -32.61 -19.84 22.25
N SER A 4 -32.92 -19.37 21.04
CA SER A 4 -32.06 -19.45 19.88
C SER A 4 -30.78 -18.69 20.18
N ASP A 5 -29.68 -19.40 20.38
CA ASP A 5 -28.34 -18.85 20.20
C ASP A 5 -28.28 -18.32 18.77
N GLY A 6 -28.44 -17.01 18.64
CA GLY A 6 -28.22 -16.31 17.39
C GLY A 6 -26.81 -16.62 16.92
N GLU A 7 -26.70 -17.06 15.67
CA GLU A 7 -25.45 -17.29 14.96
C GLU A 7 -24.42 -16.21 15.33
N ARG A 8 -23.44 -16.59 16.16
CA ARG A 8 -22.25 -15.78 16.38
C ARG A 8 -21.46 -15.84 15.09
N ALA A 9 -21.62 -14.81 14.25
CA ALA A 9 -20.79 -14.63 13.08
C ALA A 9 -19.31 -14.72 13.48
N GLU A 10 -18.62 -15.69 12.88
CA GLU A 10 -17.24 -16.07 13.13
C GLU A 10 -16.29 -14.88 12.96
N GLY A 11 -15.67 -14.43 14.05
CA GLY A 11 -14.63 -13.42 14.00
C GLY A 11 -13.85 -13.36 15.30
N ILE A 12 -12.54 -13.07 15.22
CA ILE A 12 -11.65 -12.94 16.38
C ILE A 12 -12.22 -11.84 17.31
N ALA A 13 -12.46 -12.18 18.59
CA ALA A 13 -12.96 -11.23 19.58
C ALA A 13 -11.81 -10.56 20.33
N VAL A 14 -12.04 -9.37 20.90
CA VAL A 14 -11.05 -8.68 21.76
C VAL A 14 -10.55 -9.58 22.89
N SER A 15 -11.43 -10.43 23.45
CA SER A 15 -11.05 -11.42 24.47
C SER A 15 -10.01 -12.43 24.00
N ASP A 16 -10.07 -12.85 22.73
CA ASP A 16 -9.09 -13.78 22.17
C ASP A 16 -7.75 -13.09 21.98
N ILE A 17 -7.77 -11.84 21.49
CA ILE A 17 -6.56 -11.02 21.29
C ILE A 17 -5.84 -10.78 22.61
N VAL A 18 -6.55 -10.30 23.65
CA VAL A 18 -5.91 -9.99 24.94
C VAL A 18 -5.39 -11.24 25.66
N ARG A 19 -6.09 -12.38 25.49
CA ARG A 19 -5.65 -13.67 26.03
C ARG A 19 -4.35 -14.12 25.37
N GLU A 20 -4.30 -14.08 24.05
CA GLU A 20 -3.12 -14.50 23.28
C GLU A 20 -1.94 -13.56 23.52
N ALA A 21 -2.17 -12.24 23.52
CA ALA A 21 -1.13 -11.24 23.74
C ALA A 21 -0.67 -11.13 25.20
N GLY A 22 -1.33 -11.80 26.15
CA GLY A 22 -0.99 -11.74 27.58
C GLY A 22 -1.15 -10.35 28.21
N ILE A 23 -2.07 -9.52 27.69
CA ILE A 23 -2.31 -8.15 28.18
C ILE A 23 -3.69 -8.01 28.84
N SER A 24 -3.89 -6.96 29.64
CA SER A 24 -5.21 -6.63 30.18
C SER A 24 -6.11 -5.98 29.11
N ARG A 25 -7.44 -6.06 29.31
CA ARG A 25 -8.39 -5.31 28.48
C ARG A 25 -8.20 -3.79 28.58
N SER A 26 -7.81 -3.26 29.74
CA SER A 26 -7.57 -1.83 29.87
C SER A 26 -6.35 -1.38 29.06
N ALA A 27 -5.32 -2.22 28.97
CA ALA A 27 -4.16 -1.96 28.12
C ALA A 27 -4.53 -2.01 26.64
N PHE A 28 -5.40 -2.95 26.23
CA PHE A 28 -5.93 -2.98 24.86
C PHE A 28 -6.67 -1.68 24.50
N TYR A 29 -7.65 -1.28 25.33
CA TYR A 29 -8.46 -0.09 25.07
C TYR A 29 -7.70 1.23 25.23
N ALA A 30 -6.46 1.21 25.73
CA ALA A 30 -5.58 2.37 25.69
C ALA A 30 -5.03 2.65 24.28
N HIS A 31 -5.07 1.66 23.38
CA HIS A 31 -4.51 1.74 22.02
C HIS A 31 -5.54 1.51 20.91
N PHE A 32 -6.59 0.72 21.17
CA PHE A 32 -7.55 0.32 20.14
C PHE A 32 -8.97 0.31 20.69
N ASP A 33 -9.91 0.86 19.93
CA ASP A 33 -11.33 0.86 20.29
C ASP A 33 -11.98 -0.52 20.12
N ASP A 34 -11.49 -1.34 19.18
CA ASP A 34 -11.99 -2.68 18.92
C ASP A 34 -10.96 -3.58 18.20
N ALA A 35 -11.34 -4.84 17.96
CA ALA A 35 -10.52 -5.80 17.22
C ALA A 35 -10.24 -5.37 15.76
N ALA A 36 -11.11 -4.55 15.17
CA ALA A 36 -10.91 -4.05 13.82
C ALA A 36 -9.91 -2.88 13.78
N GLY A 37 -9.74 -2.13 14.87
CA GLY A 37 -8.65 -1.17 15.06
C GLY A 37 -7.28 -1.84 15.04
N VAL A 38 -7.15 -3.01 15.67
CA VAL A 38 -5.93 -3.83 15.62
C VAL A 38 -5.66 -4.32 14.20
N ALA A 39 -6.70 -4.88 13.54
CA ALA A 39 -6.63 -5.31 12.15
C ALA A 39 -6.14 -4.19 11.22
N SER A 40 -6.71 -3.00 11.37
CA SER A 40 -6.38 -1.81 10.61
C SER A 40 -4.93 -1.36 10.84
N ALA A 41 -4.46 -1.42 12.09
CA ALA A 41 -3.09 -1.08 12.42
C ALA A 41 -2.08 -2.07 11.83
N LEU A 42 -2.37 -3.37 11.88
CA LEU A 42 -1.54 -4.41 11.25
C LEU A 42 -1.49 -4.22 9.73
N LEU A 43 -2.63 -4.01 9.08
CA LEU A 43 -2.72 -3.72 7.64
C LEU A 43 -1.84 -2.54 7.21
N ARG A 44 -1.89 -1.43 7.95
CA ARG A 44 -1.03 -0.26 7.70
C ARG A 44 0.44 -0.53 7.96
N GLN A 45 0.77 -1.35 8.95
CA GLN A 45 2.15 -1.77 9.22
C GLN A 45 2.68 -2.75 8.17
N ASP A 46 1.83 -3.50 7.49
CA ASP A 46 2.25 -4.50 6.52
C ASP A 46 2.49 -3.89 5.13
N LEU A 47 1.72 -2.84 4.81
CA LEU A 47 1.89 -2.04 3.60
C LEU A 47 2.83 -0.86 3.86
N VAL A 48 4.00 -1.11 4.47
CA VAL A 48 5.02 -0.06 4.63
C VAL A 48 5.47 0.39 3.24
N VAL A 49 5.09 1.61 2.91
CA VAL A 49 5.44 2.34 1.70
C VAL A 49 6.93 2.28 1.37
N ALA A 50 7.80 2.30 2.38
CA ALA A 50 9.26 2.37 2.23
C ALA A 50 9.86 1.20 1.42
N ASP A 51 9.32 -0.02 1.56
CA ASP A 51 9.82 -1.19 0.83
C ASP A 51 9.23 -1.29 -0.58
N VAL A 52 8.04 -0.74 -0.80
CA VAL A 52 7.37 -0.79 -2.12
C VAL A 52 7.90 0.31 -3.04
N ALA A 53 8.24 1.48 -2.50
CA ALA A 53 8.81 2.60 -3.23
C ALA A 53 10.35 2.56 -3.33
N GLU A 54 11.00 1.49 -2.84
CA GLU A 54 12.45 1.34 -2.91
C GLU A 54 12.91 1.25 -4.37
N SER A 55 13.75 2.20 -4.78
CA SER A 55 14.26 2.27 -6.14
C SER A 55 15.30 1.19 -6.42
N SER A 56 15.26 0.58 -7.60
CA SER A 56 16.26 -0.41 -8.02
C SER A 56 17.24 0.21 -9.03
N PRO A 57 18.55 -0.10 -8.96
CA PRO A 57 19.48 0.29 -10.01
C PRO A 57 19.22 -0.42 -11.35
N ALA A 58 18.39 -1.48 -11.35
CA ALA A 58 17.96 -2.17 -12.56
C ALA A 58 16.81 -1.45 -13.29
N ASP A 59 16.22 -0.43 -12.66
CA ASP A 59 15.20 0.41 -13.30
C ASP A 59 15.76 1.25 -14.43
N ARG A 60 15.21 1.09 -15.64
CA ARG A 60 15.58 1.92 -16.78
C ARG A 60 14.49 2.91 -17.14
N SER A 61 13.22 2.56 -16.92
CA SER A 61 12.09 3.45 -17.19
C SER A 61 11.12 3.59 -16.02
N GLY A 62 10.24 4.59 -16.09
CA GLY A 62 9.10 4.71 -15.17
C GLY A 62 8.21 3.47 -15.17
N GLY A 63 8.04 2.82 -16.33
CA GLY A 63 7.37 1.52 -16.45
C GLY A 63 8.04 0.41 -15.64
N ASP A 64 9.38 0.27 -15.74
CA ASP A 64 10.13 -0.73 -14.95
C ASP A 64 9.96 -0.51 -13.43
N ALA A 65 9.96 0.75 -13.01
CA ALA A 65 9.82 1.13 -11.60
C ALA A 65 8.42 0.83 -11.07
N LEU A 66 7.40 1.24 -11.82
CA LEU A 66 6.01 0.98 -11.47
C LEU A 66 5.67 -0.50 -11.53
N GLN A 67 6.21 -1.24 -12.51
CA GLN A 67 6.02 -2.69 -12.60
C GLN A 67 6.49 -3.39 -11.33
N ARG A 68 7.72 -3.15 -10.87
CA ARG A 68 8.20 -3.78 -9.64
C ARG A 68 7.49 -3.28 -8.40
N GLY A 69 7.13 -2.00 -8.34
CA GLY A 69 6.35 -1.45 -7.24
C GLY A 69 4.98 -2.12 -7.12
N TYR A 70 4.28 -2.30 -8.25
CA TYR A 70 3.01 -3.01 -8.30
C TYR A 70 3.15 -4.49 -7.96
N SER A 71 4.18 -5.18 -8.46
CA SER A 71 4.46 -6.58 -8.07
C SER A 71 4.62 -6.70 -6.56
N ARG A 72 5.45 -5.85 -5.93
CA ARG A 72 5.65 -5.86 -4.46
C ARG A 72 4.35 -5.56 -3.71
N LEU A 73 3.54 -4.63 -4.21
CA LEU A 73 2.23 -4.31 -3.63
C LEU A 73 1.30 -5.52 -3.68
N ILE A 74 1.17 -6.16 -4.85
CA ILE A 74 0.28 -7.30 -5.06
C ILE A 74 0.76 -8.54 -4.29
N GLU A 75 2.05 -8.86 -4.32
CA GLU A 75 2.64 -9.94 -3.51
C GLU A 75 2.29 -9.78 -2.03
N ARG A 76 2.45 -8.56 -1.47
CA ARG A 76 2.08 -8.27 -0.07
C ARG A 76 0.60 -8.46 0.22
N LEU A 77 -0.26 -8.12 -0.75
CA LEU A 77 -1.70 -8.32 -0.63
C LEU A 77 -2.07 -9.80 -0.69
N VAL A 78 -1.39 -10.58 -1.53
CA VAL A 78 -1.67 -12.01 -1.79
C VAL A 78 -1.14 -12.91 -0.69
N ASP A 79 0.12 -12.72 -0.28
CA ASP A 79 0.74 -13.45 0.84
C ASP A 79 -0.11 -13.40 2.11
N ARG A 80 -0.95 -12.37 2.23
CA ARG A 80 -1.80 -12.13 3.38
C ARG A 80 -3.29 -12.16 3.06
N HIS A 81 -3.67 -12.48 1.81
CA HIS A 81 -5.07 -12.43 1.37
C HIS A 81 -5.97 -13.41 2.15
N ALA A 82 -5.47 -14.60 2.49
CA ALA A 82 -6.22 -15.55 3.31
C ALA A 82 -6.47 -15.05 4.76
N PHE A 83 -5.57 -14.24 5.30
CA PHE A 83 -5.72 -13.60 6.62
C PHE A 83 -6.62 -12.36 6.55
N HIS A 84 -6.45 -11.53 5.51
CA HIS A 84 -7.22 -10.31 5.31
C HIS A 84 -8.63 -10.53 4.78
N ALA A 85 -8.91 -11.57 4.00
CA ALA A 85 -10.26 -11.87 3.51
C ALA A 85 -11.22 -12.19 4.67
N ARG A 86 -10.75 -12.93 5.68
CA ARG A 86 -11.52 -13.20 6.91
C ARG A 86 -11.71 -11.95 7.78
N LEU A 87 -10.81 -10.98 7.67
CA LEU A 87 -10.79 -9.76 8.48
C LEU A 87 -11.56 -8.60 7.80
N ARG A 88 -11.53 -8.52 6.46
CA ARG A 88 -12.23 -7.57 5.57
C ARG A 88 -13.75 -7.70 5.60
N ALA A 89 -14.27 -8.83 6.10
CA ALA A 89 -15.69 -8.96 6.41
C ALA A 89 -16.19 -7.85 7.37
N ARG A 90 -15.27 -7.14 8.05
CA ARG A 90 -15.56 -5.92 8.81
C ARG A 90 -15.23 -4.65 8.01
N ALA A 91 -16.17 -3.71 8.00
CA ALA A 91 -16.08 -2.45 7.25
C ALA A 91 -14.83 -1.63 7.58
N SER A 92 -14.42 -1.55 8.86
CA SER A 92 -13.25 -0.76 9.28
C SER A 92 -11.92 -1.35 8.80
N ALA A 93 -11.76 -2.69 8.82
CA ALA A 93 -10.57 -3.34 8.28
C ALA A 93 -10.48 -3.20 6.75
N ARG A 94 -11.62 -3.16 6.06
CA ARG A 94 -11.68 -2.87 4.62
C ARG A 94 -11.22 -1.46 4.31
N VAL A 95 -11.77 -0.45 4.99
CA VAL A 95 -11.38 0.95 4.81
C VAL A 95 -9.87 1.14 5.06
N ALA A 96 -9.35 0.62 6.17
CA ALA A 96 -7.93 0.76 6.48
C ALA A 96 -7.01 0.09 5.45
N SER A 97 -7.44 -1.00 4.83
CA SER A 97 -6.67 -1.60 3.75
C SER A 97 -6.79 -0.82 2.45
N ASP A 98 -7.96 -0.28 2.13
CA ASP A 98 -8.15 0.54 0.93
C ASP A 98 -7.28 1.81 1.04
N ASP A 99 -7.26 2.47 2.21
CA ASP A 99 -6.39 3.60 2.51
C ASP A 99 -4.90 3.23 2.34
N ALA A 100 -4.49 2.10 2.91
CA ALA A 100 -3.08 1.67 2.83
C ALA A 100 -2.64 1.32 1.39
N VAL A 101 -3.51 0.74 0.57
CA VAL A 101 -3.25 0.51 -0.85
C VAL A 101 -3.13 1.85 -1.59
N LEU A 102 -4.04 2.79 -1.34
CA LEU A 102 -4.02 4.11 -1.94
C LEU A 102 -2.75 4.88 -1.59
N ASP A 103 -2.40 4.95 -0.31
CA ASP A 103 -1.20 5.64 0.18
C ASP A 103 0.09 5.04 -0.42
N THR A 104 0.14 3.71 -0.54
CA THR A 104 1.28 3.01 -1.16
C THR A 104 1.39 3.33 -2.64
N ALA A 105 0.28 3.27 -3.38
CA ALA A 105 0.27 3.59 -4.80
C ALA A 105 0.60 5.07 -5.06
N LEU A 106 0.07 5.99 -4.24
CA LEU A 106 0.40 7.42 -4.30
C LEU A 106 1.89 7.65 -4.13
N ALA A 107 2.48 7.09 -3.08
CA ALA A 107 3.90 7.25 -2.81
C ALA A 107 4.79 6.65 -3.90
N LEU A 108 4.41 5.49 -4.46
CA LEU A 108 5.09 4.89 -5.59
C LEU A 108 5.06 5.82 -6.82
N HIS A 109 3.89 6.38 -7.16
CA HIS A 109 3.78 7.31 -8.27
C HIS A 109 4.56 8.60 -8.03
N HIS A 110 4.52 9.17 -6.82
CA HIS A 110 5.33 10.35 -6.48
C HIS A 110 6.83 10.08 -6.65
N ALA A 111 7.30 8.91 -6.18
CA ALA A 111 8.71 8.55 -6.29
C ALA A 111 9.17 8.44 -7.76
N VAL A 112 8.33 7.93 -8.65
CA VAL A 112 8.63 7.82 -10.09
C VAL A 112 8.50 9.18 -10.79
N LEU A 113 7.43 9.93 -10.52
CA LEU A 113 7.19 11.24 -11.13
C LEU A 113 8.27 12.27 -10.77
N ALA A 114 8.85 12.17 -9.57
CA ALA A 114 9.98 13.00 -9.16
C ALA A 114 11.28 12.72 -9.96
N ARG A 115 11.32 11.66 -10.77
CA ARG A 115 12.52 11.18 -11.47
C ARG A 115 12.36 11.10 -12.98
N VAL A 116 11.23 11.53 -13.54
CA VAL A 116 10.98 11.55 -14.98
C VAL A 116 10.74 12.97 -15.46
N ASP A 117 10.98 13.20 -16.75
CA ASP A 117 10.64 14.47 -17.39
C ASP A 117 9.12 14.50 -17.67
N VAL A 118 8.38 15.15 -16.78
CA VAL A 118 6.91 15.26 -16.89
C VAL A 118 6.57 16.31 -17.96
N PRO A 119 5.72 15.98 -18.95
CA PRO A 119 5.31 16.94 -19.97
C PRO A 119 4.73 18.23 -19.35
N PRO A 120 5.05 19.43 -19.85
CA PRO A 120 4.65 20.70 -19.22
C PRO A 120 3.13 20.92 -19.05
N ALA A 121 2.31 20.21 -19.83
CA ALA A 121 0.85 20.28 -19.76
C ALA A 121 0.24 19.32 -18.73
N VAL A 122 1.05 18.49 -18.08
CA VAL A 122 0.61 17.45 -17.15
C VAL A 122 0.96 17.89 -15.73
N ASP A 123 -0.04 17.83 -14.83
CA ASP A 123 0.15 18.03 -13.41
C ASP A 123 0.62 16.70 -12.77
N PRO A 124 1.83 16.64 -12.17
CA PRO A 124 2.34 15.42 -11.56
C PRO A 124 1.51 14.97 -10.35
N GLU A 125 0.99 15.89 -9.53
CA GLU A 125 0.19 15.54 -8.35
C GLU A 125 -1.14 14.91 -8.79
N LEU A 126 -1.83 15.55 -9.74
CA LEU A 126 -3.08 15.02 -10.27
C LEU A 126 -2.87 13.66 -10.95
N THR A 127 -1.72 13.47 -11.63
CA THR A 127 -1.36 12.19 -12.24
C THR A 127 -1.19 11.09 -11.20
N ALA A 128 -0.49 11.38 -10.10
CA ALA A 128 -0.30 10.42 -9.02
C ALA A 128 -1.63 10.03 -8.37
N VAL A 129 -2.49 11.01 -8.06
CA VAL A 129 -3.83 10.79 -7.50
C VAL A 129 -4.70 9.94 -8.43
N PHE A 130 -4.72 10.28 -9.72
CA PHE A 130 -5.47 9.52 -10.72
C PHE A 130 -4.98 8.08 -10.82
N ALA A 131 -3.67 7.88 -10.94
CA ALA A 131 -3.08 6.56 -11.12
C ALA A 131 -3.24 5.69 -9.86
N ALA A 132 -3.02 6.25 -8.67
CA ALA A 132 -3.21 5.54 -7.41
C ALA A 132 -4.68 5.15 -7.16
N GLY A 133 -5.63 6.03 -7.50
CA GLY A 133 -7.05 5.70 -7.49
C GLY A 133 -7.42 4.58 -8.46
N GLY A 134 -6.80 4.58 -9.65
CA GLY A 134 -6.93 3.51 -10.63
C GLY A 134 -6.41 2.17 -10.10
N VAL A 135 -5.22 2.15 -9.49
CA VAL A 135 -4.65 0.96 -8.84
C VAL A 135 -5.58 0.43 -7.74
N LEU A 136 -6.06 1.30 -6.83
CA LEU A 136 -7.00 0.91 -5.79
C LEU A 136 -8.26 0.25 -6.36
N ALA A 137 -8.85 0.85 -7.40
CA ALA A 137 -10.07 0.34 -8.01
C ALA A 137 -9.86 -1.03 -8.67
N VAL A 138 -8.78 -1.19 -9.44
CA VAL A 138 -8.44 -2.45 -10.14
C VAL A 138 -8.12 -3.56 -9.14
N VAL A 139 -7.26 -3.29 -8.16
CA VAL A 139 -6.93 -4.25 -7.10
C VAL A 139 -8.17 -4.63 -6.29
N GLY A 140 -9.00 -3.65 -5.93
CA GLY A 140 -10.25 -3.90 -5.21
C GLY A 140 -11.22 -4.80 -5.98
N ALA A 141 -11.34 -4.62 -7.30
CA ALA A 141 -12.18 -5.45 -8.16
C ALA A 141 -11.63 -6.88 -8.33
N TRP A 142 -10.31 -7.02 -8.48
CA TRP A 142 -9.65 -8.33 -8.55
C TRP A 142 -9.77 -9.13 -7.25
N LEU A 143 -9.51 -8.50 -6.10
CA LEU A 143 -9.69 -9.14 -4.79
C LEU A 143 -11.16 -9.50 -4.49
N ALA A 144 -12.11 -8.82 -5.12
CA ALA A 144 -13.53 -9.14 -5.02
C ALA A 144 -13.98 -10.25 -6.01
N GLY A 145 -13.07 -10.79 -6.82
CA GLY A 145 -13.36 -11.77 -7.87
C GLY A 145 -14.19 -11.20 -9.03
N SER A 146 -14.23 -9.88 -9.18
CA SER A 146 -14.90 -9.21 -10.31
C SER A 146 -13.99 -9.08 -11.53
N LEU A 147 -12.68 -9.24 -11.35
CA LEU A 147 -11.69 -9.37 -12.40
C LEU A 147 -10.96 -10.70 -12.22
N ASP A 148 -10.80 -11.42 -13.32
CA ASP A 148 -10.02 -12.66 -13.37
C ASP A 148 -8.57 -12.35 -13.75
N GLY A 149 -7.65 -13.22 -13.33
CA GLY A 149 -6.24 -13.19 -13.71
C GLY A 149 -5.29 -13.52 -12.57
N THR A 150 -4.04 -13.84 -12.90
CA THR A 150 -2.97 -14.02 -11.91
C THR A 150 -2.43 -12.67 -11.44
N ASP A 151 -1.65 -12.71 -10.35
CA ASP A 151 -0.93 -11.57 -9.80
C ASP A 151 -0.07 -10.88 -10.87
N GLU A 152 0.63 -11.67 -11.69
CA GLU A 152 1.48 -11.18 -12.77
C GLU A 152 0.67 -10.52 -13.88
N GLU A 153 -0.42 -11.15 -14.32
CA GLU A 153 -1.31 -10.59 -15.34
C GLU A 153 -1.91 -9.25 -14.84
N LEU A 154 -2.26 -9.14 -13.57
CA LEU A 154 -2.75 -7.89 -12.99
C LEU A 154 -1.72 -6.77 -13.06
N VAL A 155 -0.45 -7.06 -12.71
CA VAL A 155 0.66 -6.10 -12.83
C VAL A 155 0.85 -5.66 -14.27
N GLU A 156 0.87 -6.61 -15.21
CA GLU A 156 1.05 -6.33 -16.64
C GLU A 156 -0.06 -5.39 -17.16
N HIS A 157 -1.31 -5.65 -16.79
CA HIS A 157 -2.44 -4.78 -17.14
C HIS A 157 -2.30 -3.38 -16.53
N LEU A 158 -1.91 -3.27 -15.26
CA LEU A 158 -1.70 -1.96 -14.60
C LEU A 158 -0.61 -1.13 -15.28
N VAL A 159 0.49 -1.78 -15.69
CA VAL A 159 1.58 -1.12 -16.42
C VAL A 159 1.13 -0.70 -17.83
N ALA A 160 0.35 -1.54 -18.51
CA ALA A 160 -0.17 -1.26 -19.85
C ALA A 160 -1.16 -0.07 -19.87
N LEU A 161 -1.78 0.27 -18.73
CA LEU A 161 -2.67 1.43 -18.59
C LEU A 161 -1.90 2.76 -18.40
N LEU A 162 -0.59 2.70 -18.17
CA LEU A 162 0.21 3.90 -17.99
C LEU A 162 0.30 4.69 -19.30
N PRO A 163 0.31 6.03 -19.23
CA PRO A 163 0.55 6.84 -20.41
C PRO A 163 1.99 6.64 -20.89
N LEU A 164 2.17 6.66 -22.22
CA LEU A 164 3.46 6.37 -22.87
C LEU A 164 4.61 7.23 -22.31
N TRP A 165 4.34 8.51 -22.06
CA TRP A 165 5.33 9.45 -21.53
C TRP A 165 5.83 9.06 -20.14
N LEU A 166 5.08 8.29 -19.36
CA LEU A 166 5.48 7.80 -18.04
C LEU A 166 6.11 6.40 -18.15
N ALA A 167 5.51 5.52 -18.96
CA ALA A 167 5.97 4.15 -19.13
C ALA A 167 7.37 4.08 -19.76
N GLU A 168 7.64 4.91 -20.77
CA GLU A 168 8.91 4.92 -21.51
C GLU A 168 9.92 5.95 -20.98
N ALA A 169 9.52 6.85 -20.06
CA ALA A 169 10.42 7.86 -19.53
C ALA A 169 11.62 7.24 -18.84
N THR A 170 12.82 7.67 -19.24
CA THR A 170 14.06 7.28 -18.58
C THR A 170 14.12 7.88 -17.19
N LEU A 171 14.44 7.06 -16.19
CA LEU A 171 14.58 7.55 -14.82
C LEU A 171 15.89 8.29 -14.64
N GLN A 172 15.79 9.50 -14.10
CA GLN A 172 16.93 10.26 -13.65
C GLN A 172 17.52 9.63 -12.37
N PRO A 173 18.86 9.66 -12.22
CA PRO A 173 19.50 9.28 -10.97
C PRO A 173 18.96 10.13 -9.81
N LEU A 174 18.84 9.54 -8.62
CA LEU A 174 18.62 10.33 -7.40
C LEU A 174 19.82 11.26 -7.24
N ASP A 175 19.58 12.57 -7.40
CA ASP A 175 20.64 13.57 -7.36
C ASP A 175 21.29 13.52 -5.96
N SER A 176 22.55 13.09 -5.90
CA SER A 176 23.33 12.99 -4.65
C SER A 176 23.94 14.35 -4.25
N SER A 177 23.55 15.43 -4.92
CA SER A 177 24.10 16.77 -4.77
C SER A 177 23.49 17.54 -3.58
N LEU A 178 23.54 16.97 -2.38
CA LEU A 178 23.53 17.79 -1.17
C LEU A 178 24.95 18.34 -0.97
N PRO A 179 25.18 19.67 -1.01
CA PRO A 179 26.51 20.22 -0.74
C PRO A 179 26.92 19.85 0.70
N PRO A 180 28.19 19.50 0.96
CA PRO A 180 28.65 19.21 2.31
C PRO A 180 28.38 20.44 3.20
N ARG A 181 27.71 20.21 4.34
CA ARG A 181 27.51 21.23 5.38
C ARG A 181 28.86 21.90 5.67
N PRO A 182 28.95 23.25 5.67
CA PRO A 182 30.21 23.92 5.96
C PRO A 182 30.68 23.52 7.35
N THR A 183 31.84 22.87 7.41
CA THR A 183 32.54 22.66 8.67
C THR A 183 33.02 24.01 9.16
N THR A 184 32.42 24.49 10.25
CA THR A 184 32.90 25.65 10.98
C THR A 184 34.31 25.35 11.45
N LYS A 185 35.33 25.80 10.70
CA LYS A 185 36.71 25.79 11.17
C LYS A 185 36.78 26.74 12.35
N GLY A 186 37.07 26.19 13.52
CA GLY A 186 37.31 26.93 14.75
C GLY A 186 38.38 27.99 14.53
N THR A 187 38.01 29.22 14.87
CA THR A 187 38.88 30.38 15.01
C THR A 187 39.97 30.07 16.04
N THR A 188 41.22 30.36 15.67
CA THR A 188 42.35 30.47 16.61
C THR A 188 42.35 31.83 17.27
#